data_AF-A0A7Y6Y4N7-F1
#
_entry.id   AF-A0A7Y6Y4N7-F1
#
_cell.length_a   1.000
_cell.length_b   1.000
_cell.length_c   1.000
_cell.angle_alpha   90.00
_cell.angle_beta   90.00
_cell.angle_gamma   90.00
#
_symmetry.space_group_name_H-M   'P 1'
#
loop_
_entity.id
_entity.type
_entity.pdbx_description
1 polymer ?
#
loop_
_entity_poly.entity_id
_entity_poly.type
_entity_poly.pdbx_seq_one_letter_code
_entity_poly.pdbx_strand_id
1 'polypeptide(L)'
;YFMEMNTRIQVEHPITEEVVNYDLIREQILVAAGVPISGKNYYPQLHSIECRINAEDPYNGFRPAPGKVTSFHAPGGHGVRMDTHVYAGYMIPPNYDSMIAKLIVTAQTREEAINKMKRALDEFVIEGIKTTIPFHRQLMDHPDYVAGNYTTKFMEDFKMES
;
A
#
# COMPACT_ATOMS: atom_id res chain seq x y z
N TYR A 1 12.11 -23.00 -4.21
CA TYR A 1 13.45 -22.63 -3.72
C TYR A 1 13.30 -21.53 -2.69
N PHE A 2 13.93 -21.68 -1.52
CA PHE A 2 14.02 -20.59 -0.53
C PHE A 2 14.94 -19.49 -1.07
N MET A 3 14.62 -18.22 -0.82
CA MET A 3 15.43 -17.07 -1.27
C MET A 3 15.95 -16.24 -0.10
N GLU A 4 15.07 -15.85 0.82
CA GLU A 4 15.44 -14.98 1.94
C GLU A 4 14.55 -15.20 3.17
N MET A 5 15.03 -14.69 4.31
CA MET A 5 14.28 -14.60 5.55
C MET A 5 14.46 -13.20 6.13
N ASN A 6 13.36 -12.45 6.24
CA ASN A 6 13.36 -11.14 6.88
C ASN A 6 13.09 -11.30 8.38
N THR A 7 14.10 -11.06 9.22
CA THR A 7 14.01 -11.18 10.68
C THR A 7 13.46 -9.91 11.34
N ARG A 8 12.46 -9.28 10.71
CA ARG A 8 11.80 -8.04 11.15
C ARG A 8 10.41 -7.92 10.54
N ILE A 9 9.60 -7.00 11.05
CA ILE A 9 8.34 -6.65 10.39
C ILE A 9 8.61 -6.11 8.97
N GLN A 10 7.72 -6.44 8.04
CA GLN A 10 7.76 -5.95 6.67
C GLN A 10 6.77 -4.81 6.46
N VAL A 11 7.00 -3.99 5.44
CA VAL A 11 6.17 -2.81 5.16
C VAL A 11 4.73 -3.24 4.89
N GLU A 12 4.59 -4.31 4.13
CA GLU A 12 3.36 -4.94 3.65
C GLU A 12 2.62 -5.80 4.69
N HIS A 13 3.04 -5.82 5.97
CA HIS A 13 2.32 -6.56 7.01
C HIS A 13 0.81 -6.25 7.12
N PRO A 14 0.31 -5.03 6.84
CA PRO A 14 -1.12 -4.73 6.98
C PRO A 14 -2.01 -5.63 6.14
N ILE A 15 -1.61 -6.03 4.93
CA ILE A 15 -2.47 -6.91 4.10
C ILE A 15 -2.69 -8.25 4.79
N THR A 16 -1.70 -8.77 5.51
CA THR A 16 -1.86 -9.98 6.32
C THR A 16 -2.76 -9.72 7.51
N GLU A 17 -2.55 -8.63 8.26
CA GLU A 17 -3.40 -8.25 9.39
C GLU A 17 -4.88 -8.16 9.00
N GLU A 18 -5.18 -7.52 7.86
CA GLU A 18 -6.56 -7.33 7.39
C GLU A 18 -7.23 -8.65 7.00
N VAL A 19 -6.52 -9.57 6.32
CA VAL A 19 -7.14 -10.83 5.87
C VAL A 19 -7.29 -11.86 6.99
N VAL A 20 -6.45 -11.80 8.03
CA VAL A 20 -6.55 -12.69 9.20
C VAL A 20 -7.25 -12.06 10.41
N ASN A 21 -7.47 -10.74 10.38
CA ASN A 21 -7.96 -9.93 11.48
C ASN A 21 -7.13 -10.14 12.77
N TYR A 22 -5.82 -9.92 12.67
CA TYR A 22 -4.89 -10.10 13.78
C TYR A 22 -3.77 -9.05 13.74
N ASP A 23 -3.49 -8.41 14.88
CA ASP A 23 -2.54 -7.30 15.01
C ASP A 23 -1.13 -7.83 15.26
N LEU A 24 -0.28 -7.77 14.24
CA LEU A 24 1.08 -8.31 14.29
C LEU A 24 2.00 -7.42 15.11
N ILE A 25 1.76 -6.11 15.14
CA ILE A 25 2.58 -5.16 15.91
C ILE A 25 2.38 -5.37 17.41
N ARG A 26 1.11 -5.51 17.83
CA ARG A 26 0.77 -5.84 19.21
C ARG A 26 1.41 -7.15 19.65
N GLU A 27 1.36 -8.18 18.81
CA GLU A 27 1.95 -9.48 19.14
C GLU A 27 3.47 -9.40 19.29
N GLN A 28 4.16 -8.62 18.45
CA GLN A 28 5.60 -8.37 18.62
C GLN A 28 5.91 -7.74 19.98
N ILE A 29 5.10 -6.78 20.43
CA ILE A 29 5.26 -6.14 21.75
C ILE A 29 5.00 -7.15 22.88
N LEU A 30 3.96 -7.97 22.77
CA LEU A 30 3.62 -8.99 23.77
C LEU A 30 4.71 -10.05 23.91
N VAL A 31 5.22 -10.57 22.79
CA VAL A 31 6.33 -11.53 22.79
C VAL A 31 7.60 -10.92 23.37
N ALA A 32 7.92 -9.67 23.02
CA ALA A 32 9.05 -8.95 23.62
C ALA A 32 8.90 -8.76 25.13
N ALA A 33 7.67 -8.66 25.64
CA ALA A 33 7.35 -8.62 27.07
C ALA A 33 7.31 -10.01 27.75
N GLY A 34 7.63 -11.09 27.03
CA GLY A 34 7.67 -12.46 27.55
C GLY A 34 6.32 -13.17 27.55
N VAL A 35 5.29 -12.62 26.91
CA VAL A 35 4.00 -13.30 26.74
C VAL A 35 4.14 -14.37 25.67
N PRO A 36 3.84 -15.65 25.95
CA PRO A 36 3.89 -16.70 24.95
C PRO A 36 2.86 -16.47 23.84
N ILE A 37 3.23 -16.84 22.61
CA ILE A 37 2.25 -16.90 21.51
C ILE A 37 1.12 -17.87 21.85
N SER A 38 -0.10 -17.54 21.42
CA SER A 38 -1.29 -18.36 21.70
C SER A 38 -1.23 -19.77 21.11
N GLY A 39 -0.42 -19.97 20.05
CA GLY A 39 -0.38 -21.20 19.27
C GLY A 39 -1.63 -21.45 18.42
N LYS A 40 -2.56 -20.48 18.36
CA LYS A 40 -3.75 -20.56 17.52
C LYS A 40 -3.37 -20.35 16.04
N ASN A 41 -3.96 -21.15 15.17
CA ASN A 41 -3.85 -20.95 13.73
C ASN A 41 -4.85 -19.90 13.25
N TYR A 42 -4.38 -18.99 12.40
CA TYR A 42 -5.17 -17.97 11.73
C TYR A 42 -5.08 -18.22 10.22
N TYR A 43 -6.22 -18.12 9.53
CA TYR A 43 -6.29 -18.37 8.10
C TYR A 43 -6.90 -17.15 7.41
N PRO A 44 -6.38 -16.74 6.24
CA PRO A 44 -6.92 -15.60 5.51
C PRO A 44 -8.38 -15.85 5.11
N GLN A 45 -9.26 -14.88 5.39
CA GLN A 45 -10.70 -14.95 5.10
C GLN A 45 -11.14 -13.94 4.03
N LEU A 46 -10.26 -13.01 3.66
CA LEU A 46 -10.56 -11.88 2.78
C LEU A 46 -9.43 -11.70 1.75
N HIS A 47 -9.61 -10.75 0.85
CA HIS A 47 -8.56 -10.27 -0.05
C HIS A 47 -8.18 -8.84 0.29
N SER A 48 -6.88 -8.59 0.45
CA SER A 48 -6.34 -7.28 0.75
C SER A 48 -5.26 -6.88 -0.26
N ILE A 49 -5.27 -5.60 -0.65
CA ILE A 49 -4.31 -5.00 -1.59
C ILE A 49 -3.73 -3.77 -0.92
N GLU A 50 -2.41 -3.63 -0.95
CA GLU A 50 -1.68 -2.44 -0.50
C GLU A 50 -1.02 -1.73 -1.69
N CYS A 51 -1.24 -0.43 -1.78
CA CYS A 51 -0.50 0.47 -2.66
C CYS A 51 0.39 1.37 -1.80
N ARG A 52 1.71 1.34 -2.04
CA ARG A 52 2.65 2.31 -1.48
C ARG A 52 2.53 3.62 -2.25
N ILE A 53 2.04 4.64 -1.57
CA ILE A 53 1.93 5.98 -2.12
C ILE A 53 3.25 6.68 -1.85
N ASN A 54 3.99 6.96 -2.92
CA ASN A 54 5.29 7.59 -2.87
C ASN A 54 5.20 9.00 -3.47
N ALA A 55 6.00 9.92 -2.94
CA ALA A 55 6.25 11.24 -3.50
C ALA A 55 7.22 11.14 -4.68
N GLU A 56 6.74 10.58 -5.79
CA GLU A 56 7.49 10.34 -7.04
C GLU A 56 6.64 10.72 -8.25
N ASP A 57 7.31 11.01 -9.37
CA ASP A 57 6.66 11.33 -10.64
C ASP A 57 6.70 10.14 -11.61
N PRO A 58 5.64 9.31 -11.70
CA PRO A 58 5.63 8.09 -12.51
C PRO A 58 5.76 8.38 -14.02
N TYR A 59 5.40 9.59 -14.47
CA TYR A 59 5.54 9.99 -15.88
C TYR A 59 6.97 10.41 -16.25
N ASN A 60 7.83 10.64 -15.25
CA ASN A 60 9.21 11.05 -15.42
C ASN A 60 10.16 10.05 -14.74
N GLY A 61 9.92 8.76 -14.99
CA GLY A 61 10.80 7.67 -14.54
C GLY A 61 10.86 7.51 -13.03
N PHE A 62 9.75 7.78 -12.32
CA PHE A 62 9.63 7.64 -10.86
C PHE A 62 10.66 8.48 -10.09
N ARG A 63 11.14 9.59 -10.66
CA ARG A 63 12.04 10.49 -9.94
C ARG A 63 11.37 11.00 -8.66
N PRO A 64 12.10 11.12 -7.53
CA PRO A 64 11.56 11.69 -6.30
C PRO A 64 11.00 13.11 -6.52
N ALA A 65 9.90 13.41 -5.85
CA ALA A 65 9.19 14.68 -5.89
C ALA A 65 8.97 15.25 -4.47
N PRO A 66 10.05 15.55 -3.72
CA PRO A 66 9.94 16.17 -2.40
C PRO A 66 9.31 17.56 -2.51
N GLY A 67 8.62 18.00 -1.45
CA GLY A 67 7.92 19.27 -1.47
C GLY A 67 6.94 19.42 -0.32
N LYS A 68 6.22 20.54 -0.33
CA LYS A 68 5.21 20.83 0.69
C LYS A 68 3.88 20.25 0.25
N VAL A 69 3.28 19.43 1.10
CA VAL A 69 1.90 18.99 0.91
C VAL A 69 0.98 20.16 1.21
N THR A 70 0.30 20.68 0.20
CA THR A 70 -0.60 21.85 0.36
C THR A 70 -2.00 21.46 0.77
N SER A 71 -2.46 20.30 0.30
CA SER A 71 -3.74 19.69 0.65
C SER A 71 -3.57 18.19 0.80
N PHE A 72 -4.33 17.60 1.73
CA PHE A 72 -4.32 16.17 2.01
C PHE A 72 -5.71 15.72 2.44
N HIS A 73 -6.38 14.93 1.60
CA HIS A 73 -7.63 14.25 1.93
C HIS A 73 -7.45 12.75 1.71
N ALA A 74 -7.33 12.02 2.80
CA ALA A 74 -7.24 10.57 2.73
C ALA A 74 -8.59 9.94 2.35
N PRO A 75 -8.59 8.89 1.50
CA PRO A 75 -9.78 8.09 1.24
C PRO A 75 -10.23 7.35 2.49
N GLY A 76 -11.49 6.92 2.49
CA GLY A 76 -12.07 6.19 3.60
C GLY A 76 -13.23 5.29 3.20
N GLY A 77 -14.05 4.95 4.20
CA GLY A 77 -15.17 4.04 4.07
C GLY A 77 -14.81 2.59 4.42
N HIS A 78 -15.79 1.70 4.27
CA HIS A 78 -15.68 0.33 4.75
C HIS A 78 -14.60 -0.49 3.99
N GLY A 79 -13.65 -1.03 4.75
CA GLY A 79 -12.54 -1.81 4.21
C GLY A 79 -11.48 -0.97 3.52
N VAL A 80 -11.29 0.29 3.94
CA VAL A 80 -10.17 1.15 3.56
C VAL A 80 -9.40 1.52 4.83
N ARG A 81 -8.11 1.20 4.84
CA ARG A 81 -7.15 1.55 5.89
C ARG A 81 -6.06 2.44 5.30
N MET A 82 -5.67 3.46 6.05
CA MET A 82 -4.59 4.37 5.70
C MET A 82 -3.56 4.39 6.81
N ASP A 83 -2.34 3.99 6.50
CA ASP A 83 -1.19 4.17 7.39
C ASP A 83 -0.33 5.30 6.80
N THR A 84 -0.29 6.45 7.45
CA THR A 84 0.46 7.62 6.97
C THR A 84 1.02 8.44 8.12
N HIS A 85 2.12 9.15 7.86
CA HIS A 85 2.69 10.17 8.75
C HIS A 85 2.50 11.59 8.18
N VAL A 86 1.89 11.71 6.99
CA VAL A 86 1.74 12.95 6.24
C VAL A 86 0.41 13.61 6.55
N TYR A 87 0.42 14.94 6.57
CA TYR A 87 -0.74 15.80 6.80
C TYR A 87 -0.59 17.10 6.00
N ALA A 88 -1.68 17.86 5.84
CA ALA A 88 -1.63 19.14 5.15
C ALA A 88 -0.64 20.10 5.82
N GLY A 89 0.28 20.67 5.04
CA GLY A 89 1.37 21.52 5.52
C GLY A 89 2.70 20.78 5.77
N TYR A 90 2.71 19.45 5.77
CA TYR A 90 3.93 18.65 5.95
C TYR A 90 4.94 18.91 4.82
N MET A 91 6.22 18.97 5.17
CA MET A 91 7.34 19.14 4.25
C MET A 91 8.02 17.78 4.06
N ILE A 92 7.93 17.22 2.86
CA ILE A 92 8.58 15.94 2.54
C ILE A 92 10.07 16.22 2.29
N PRO A 93 10.97 15.69 3.14
CA PRO A 93 12.40 15.90 2.99
C PRO A 93 12.96 15.07 1.83
N PRO A 94 14.05 15.53 1.17
CA PRO A 94 14.68 14.80 0.06
C PRO A 94 15.63 13.68 0.52
N ASN A 95 15.87 13.54 1.83
CA ASN A 95 16.95 12.70 2.38
C ASN A 95 16.51 11.28 2.77
N TYR A 96 15.22 10.98 2.74
CA TYR A 96 14.65 9.70 3.16
C TYR A 96 13.86 9.05 2.02
N ASP A 97 13.33 7.86 2.30
CA ASP A 97 12.41 7.17 1.39
C ASP A 97 11.22 8.06 1.01
N SER A 98 10.77 7.95 -0.24
CA SER A 98 9.69 8.75 -0.81
C SER A 98 8.30 8.31 -0.36
N MET A 99 8.17 7.19 0.35
CA MET A 99 6.89 6.65 0.81
C MET A 99 6.24 7.58 1.83
N ILE A 100 5.05 8.07 1.49
CA ILE A 100 4.28 9.01 2.30
C ILE A 100 3.06 8.35 2.95
N ALA A 101 2.53 7.29 2.34
CA ALA A 101 1.42 6.54 2.87
C ALA A 101 1.39 5.11 2.34
N LYS A 102 0.73 4.22 3.08
CA LYS A 102 0.25 2.93 2.58
C LYS A 102 -1.26 3.01 2.52
N LEU A 103 -1.82 2.83 1.33
CA LEU A 103 -3.25 2.70 1.12
C LEU A 103 -3.58 1.22 1.04
N ILE A 104 -4.34 0.72 2.00
CA ILE A 104 -4.73 -0.67 2.10
C ILE A 104 -6.24 -0.79 1.93
N VAL A 105 -6.68 -1.68 1.07
CA VAL A 105 -8.10 -1.99 0.91
C VAL A 105 -8.35 -3.48 1.07
N THR A 106 -9.50 -3.82 1.65
CA THR A 106 -9.87 -5.21 1.91
C THR A 106 -11.32 -5.47 1.53
N ALA A 107 -11.57 -6.62 0.89
CA ALA A 107 -12.88 -7.02 0.41
C ALA A 107 -13.05 -8.55 0.40
N GLN A 108 -14.24 -9.04 0.05
CA GLN A 108 -14.55 -10.47 0.05
C GLN A 108 -13.85 -11.21 -1.09
N THR A 109 -13.64 -10.52 -2.21
CA THR A 109 -12.97 -11.08 -3.39
C THR A 109 -11.85 -10.16 -3.87
N ARG A 110 -10.92 -10.72 -4.65
CA ARG A 110 -9.86 -9.94 -5.29
C ARG A 110 -10.41 -8.86 -6.23
N GLU A 111 -11.46 -9.19 -6.99
CA GLU A 111 -12.11 -8.25 -7.90
C GLU A 111 -12.73 -7.07 -7.14
N GLU A 112 -13.43 -7.34 -6.03
CA GLU A 112 -13.96 -6.30 -5.16
C GLU A 112 -12.86 -5.44 -4.54
N ALA A 113 -11.73 -6.05 -4.13
CA ALA A 113 -10.59 -5.32 -3.59
C ALA A 113 -9.98 -4.39 -4.65
N ILE A 114 -9.85 -4.85 -5.91
CA ILE A 114 -9.39 -4.01 -7.03
C ILE A 114 -10.35 -2.84 -7.26
N ASN A 115 -11.65 -3.09 -7.35
CA ASN A 115 -12.65 -2.04 -7.56
C ASN A 115 -12.66 -1.03 -6.39
N LYS A 116 -12.49 -1.51 -5.17
CA LYS A 116 -12.36 -0.66 -3.98
C LYS A 116 -11.08 0.16 -4.00
N MET A 117 -9.96 -0.41 -4.46
CA MET A 117 -8.69 0.30 -4.60
C MET A 117 -8.80 1.42 -5.64
N LYS A 118 -9.46 1.18 -6.79
CA LYS A 118 -9.73 2.22 -7.80
C LYS A 118 -10.43 3.42 -7.17
N ARG A 119 -11.55 3.18 -6.48
CA ARG A 119 -12.29 4.23 -5.77
C ARG A 119 -11.43 4.96 -4.74
N ALA A 120 -10.69 4.21 -3.91
CA ALA A 120 -9.87 4.82 -2.87
C ALA A 120 -8.72 5.67 -3.45
N LEU A 121 -8.12 5.25 -4.58
CA LEU A 121 -7.12 6.03 -5.30
C LEU A 121 -7.74 7.29 -5.95
N ASP A 122 -8.94 7.19 -6.52
CA ASP A 122 -9.66 8.32 -7.13
C ASP A 122 -10.11 9.35 -6.08
N GLU A 123 -10.44 8.92 -4.86
CA GLU A 123 -10.80 9.78 -3.72
C GLU A 123 -9.57 10.39 -3.03
N PHE A 124 -8.36 9.86 -3.25
CA PHE A 124 -7.16 10.30 -2.54
C PHE A 124 -6.61 11.60 -3.15
N VAL A 125 -6.91 12.72 -2.49
CA VAL A 125 -6.39 14.03 -2.88
C VAL A 125 -5.11 14.34 -2.11
N ILE A 126 -4.02 14.56 -2.84
CA ILE A 126 -2.78 15.13 -2.32
C ILE A 126 -2.24 16.14 -3.31
N GLU A 127 -1.98 17.36 -2.82
CA GLU A 127 -1.55 18.48 -3.64
C GLU A 127 -0.18 19.03 -3.19
N GLY A 128 0.48 19.75 -4.08
CA GLY A 128 1.79 20.37 -3.84
C GLY A 128 2.98 19.50 -4.21
N ILE A 129 2.77 18.19 -4.44
CA ILE A 129 3.76 17.23 -4.91
C ILE A 129 3.18 16.28 -5.96
N LYS A 130 4.05 15.57 -6.69
CA LYS A 130 3.66 14.44 -7.54
C LYS A 130 3.67 13.14 -6.72
N THR A 131 2.81 12.19 -7.08
CA THR A 131 2.74 10.89 -6.42
C THR A 131 2.57 9.73 -7.39
N THR A 132 2.75 8.52 -6.88
CA THR A 132 2.49 7.26 -7.59
C THR A 132 1.01 6.88 -7.71
N ILE A 133 0.07 7.72 -7.24
CA ILE A 133 -1.38 7.44 -7.32
C ILE A 133 -1.83 7.18 -8.77
N PRO A 134 -1.46 7.98 -9.78
CA PRO A 134 -1.88 7.74 -11.17
C PRO A 134 -1.39 6.38 -11.71
N PHE A 135 -0.17 5.98 -11.32
CA PHE A 135 0.39 4.68 -11.70
C PHE A 135 -0.43 3.54 -11.11
N HIS A 136 -0.68 3.57 -9.80
CA HIS A 136 -1.50 2.54 -9.15
C HIS A 136 -2.90 2.50 -9.75
N ARG A 137 -3.48 3.66 -10.08
CA ARG A 137 -4.83 3.72 -10.64
C ARG A 137 -4.93 3.06 -12.00
N GLN A 138 -3.95 3.29 -12.89
CA GLN A 138 -3.86 2.61 -14.19
C GLN A 138 -3.55 1.13 -14.04
N LEU A 139 -2.69 0.75 -13.09
CA LEU A 139 -2.39 -0.66 -12.81
C LEU A 139 -3.65 -1.46 -12.45
N MET A 140 -4.58 -0.87 -11.69
CA MET A 140 -5.86 -1.52 -11.34
C MET A 140 -6.76 -1.80 -12.55
N ASP A 141 -6.56 -1.11 -13.68
CA ASP A 141 -7.29 -1.34 -14.94
C ASP A 141 -6.56 -2.27 -15.90
N HIS A 142 -5.28 -2.59 -15.66
CA HIS A 142 -4.49 -3.40 -16.57
C HIS A 142 -5.02 -4.85 -16.64
N PRO A 143 -5.38 -5.39 -17.83
CA PRO A 143 -6.01 -6.70 -17.96
C PRO A 143 -5.23 -7.84 -17.30
N ASP A 144 -3.91 -7.89 -17.48
CA ASP A 144 -3.07 -8.91 -16.84
C ASP A 144 -3.03 -8.78 -15.31
N TYR A 145 -3.05 -7.55 -14.78
CA TYR A 145 -3.14 -7.35 -13.33
C TYR A 145 -4.50 -7.83 -12.82
N VAL A 146 -5.60 -7.48 -13.50
CA VAL A 146 -6.95 -7.94 -13.15
C VAL A 146 -7.08 -9.47 -13.23
N ALA A 147 -6.47 -10.10 -14.24
CA ALA A 147 -6.47 -11.55 -14.41
C ALA A 147 -5.53 -12.29 -13.44
N GLY A 148 -4.59 -11.59 -12.79
CA GLY A 148 -3.56 -12.23 -11.95
C GLY A 148 -2.41 -12.85 -12.76
N ASN A 149 -2.25 -12.47 -14.03
CA ASN A 149 -1.26 -13.01 -14.96
C ASN A 149 -0.01 -12.12 -15.01
N TYR A 150 0.79 -12.11 -13.94
CA TYR A 150 2.00 -11.28 -13.89
C TYR A 150 3.16 -11.98 -13.18
N THR A 151 4.37 -11.52 -13.50
CA THR A 151 5.62 -11.95 -12.86
C THR A 151 6.39 -10.72 -12.41
N THR A 152 7.57 -10.90 -11.82
CA THR A 152 8.45 -9.78 -11.46
C THR A 152 8.88 -8.92 -12.65
N LYS A 153 8.80 -9.44 -13.88
CA LYS A 153 9.12 -8.69 -15.12
C LYS A 153 7.97 -7.84 -15.65
N PHE A 154 6.77 -7.94 -15.07
CA PHE A 154 5.58 -7.25 -15.57
C PHE A 154 5.79 -5.73 -15.74
N MET A 155 6.55 -5.10 -14.84
CA MET A 155 6.81 -3.67 -14.89
C MET A 155 7.80 -3.24 -15.98
N GLU A 156 8.53 -4.17 -16.61
CA GLU A 156 9.45 -3.85 -17.73
C GLU A 156 8.66 -3.43 -18.98
N ASP A 157 7.48 -4.01 -19.19
CA ASP A 157 6.62 -3.76 -20.35
C ASP A 157 5.46 -2.78 -20.06
N PHE A 158 5.20 -2.48 -18.79
CA PHE A 158 4.12 -1.58 -18.39
C PHE A 158 4.41 -0.15 -18.85
N LYS A 159 3.44 0.47 -19.54
CA LYS A 159 3.53 1.86 -20.01
C LYS A 159 2.44 2.70 -19.38
N MET A 160 2.85 3.81 -18.77
CA MET A 160 1.93 4.84 -18.32
C MET A 160 1.25 5.50 -19.52
N GLU A 161 -0.07 5.61 -19.46
CA GLU A 161 -0.85 6.41 -20.40
C GLU A 161 -0.93 7.85 -19.88
N SER A 162 -0.63 8.82 -20.74
CA SER A 162 -0.62 10.26 -20.43
C SER A 162 -2.01 10.89 -20.46
#